data_AF-B5RPE1-F1
#
_entry.id   AF-B5RPE1-F1
#
_cell.length_a   1.000
_cell.length_b   1.000
_cell.length_c   1.000
_cell.angle_alpha   90.00
_cell.angle_beta   90.00
_cell.angle_gamma   90.00
#
_symmetry.space_group_name_H-M   'P 1'
#
loop_
_entity.id
_entity.type
_entity.pdbx_description
1 polymer ?
#
loop_
_entity_poly.entity_id
_entity_poly.type
_entity_poly.pdbx_seq_one_letter_code
_entity_poly.pdbx_strand_id
1 'polypeptide(L)'
;MHKYLKHLLIYSLVLIYSCTDEVKVQERTGLAPTTETPQANENKKYNAIINGFNKKIEILRKRIKNNSLDKIPTSVQEHKDRITAYEQFISWIEKNPDKKKELDKACTEAYNLLEKRRKNNAPEKTLAEYISDAIDCKENPSCKDTKKYGTKSNQINRLFGLNSVSIFSSNNNKEIFDKFKQINISPIKDDF
;
A
#
# COMPACT_ATOMS: atom_id res chain seq x y z
N MET A 1 52.16 -32.54 -14.16
CA MET A 1 50.74 -32.90 -14.41
C MET A 1 49.81 -32.60 -13.22
N HIS A 2 50.07 -31.56 -12.39
CA HIS A 2 49.18 -31.20 -11.26
C HIS A 2 48.38 -29.90 -11.46
N LYS A 3 48.63 -29.11 -12.52
CA LYS A 3 47.90 -27.86 -12.77
C LYS A 3 46.44 -28.09 -13.19
N TYR A 4 46.14 -29.18 -13.88
CA TYR A 4 44.78 -29.47 -14.37
C TYR A 4 43.91 -30.24 -13.36
N LEU A 5 44.52 -30.86 -12.34
CA LEU A 5 43.80 -31.63 -11.32
C LEU A 5 42.87 -30.74 -10.48
N LYS A 6 43.29 -29.49 -10.20
CA LYS A 6 42.47 -28.51 -9.47
C LYS A 6 41.25 -28.06 -10.26
N HIS A 7 41.37 -27.95 -11.59
CA HIS A 7 40.23 -27.52 -12.43
C HIS A 7 39.22 -28.67 -12.57
N LEU A 8 39.69 -29.91 -12.69
CA LEU A 8 38.84 -31.11 -12.75
C LEU A 8 38.02 -31.34 -11.46
N LEU A 9 38.59 -31.01 -10.29
CA LEU A 9 37.88 -31.06 -9.00
C LEU A 9 36.80 -29.97 -8.86
N ILE A 10 37.02 -28.78 -9.43
CA ILE A 10 36.03 -27.69 -9.35
C ILE A 10 34.83 -27.98 -10.26
N TYR A 11 35.05 -28.49 -11.48
CA TYR A 11 33.95 -28.83 -12.40
C TYR A 11 33.10 -30.01 -11.94
N SER A 12 33.69 -30.99 -11.24
CA SER A 12 32.95 -32.13 -10.67
C SER A 12 32.06 -31.71 -9.49
N LEU A 13 32.47 -30.74 -8.68
CA LEU A 13 31.64 -30.17 -7.61
C LEU A 13 30.43 -29.38 -8.14
N VAL A 14 30.59 -28.65 -9.26
CA VAL A 14 29.50 -27.89 -9.89
C VAL A 14 28.45 -28.81 -10.51
N LEU A 15 28.86 -29.96 -11.08
CA LEU A 15 27.95 -30.96 -11.65
C LEU A 15 27.15 -31.73 -10.58
N ILE A 16 27.71 -31.98 -9.39
CA ILE A 16 26.98 -32.62 -8.29
C ILE A 16 25.94 -31.66 -7.69
N TYR A 17 26.25 -30.36 -7.63
CA TYR A 17 25.34 -29.35 -7.09
C TYR A 17 24.17 -28.97 -8.01
N SER A 18 24.21 -29.34 -9.29
CA SER A 18 23.15 -29.06 -10.26
C SER A 18 22.20 -30.23 -10.54
N CYS A 19 22.45 -31.40 -9.92
CA CYS A 19 21.65 -32.62 -10.09
C CYS A 19 20.88 -33.05 -8.83
N THR A 20 20.60 -32.14 -7.88
CA THR A 20 19.72 -32.45 -6.74
C THR A 20 18.53 -31.51 -6.70
N ASP A 21 17.71 -31.62 -7.74
CA ASP A 21 16.28 -31.33 -7.64
C ASP A 21 15.48 -32.63 -7.81
N GLU A 22 14.51 -32.82 -6.92
CA GLU A 22 13.37 -33.75 -6.96
C GLU A 22 13.58 -35.25 -6.68
N VAL A 23 13.30 -35.65 -5.43
CA VAL A 23 12.41 -36.80 -5.16
C VAL A 23 11.39 -36.40 -4.08
N LYS A 24 10.12 -36.30 -4.48
CA LYS A 24 8.96 -36.26 -3.59
C LYS A 24 8.69 -37.69 -3.08
N VAL A 25 8.44 -37.86 -1.77
CA VAL A 25 7.24 -38.51 -1.18
C VAL A 25 7.30 -38.34 0.35
N GLN A 26 6.46 -37.41 0.82
CA GLN A 26 5.60 -37.48 2.00
C GLN A 26 6.10 -38.17 3.28
N GLU A 27 6.51 -37.37 4.27
CA GLU A 27 6.24 -37.67 5.67
C GLU A 27 5.90 -36.40 6.46
N ARG A 28 5.01 -36.59 7.42
CA ARG A 28 4.24 -35.60 8.15
C ARG A 28 5.10 -35.02 9.27
N THR A 29 5.49 -33.76 9.16
CA THR A 29 5.97 -32.98 10.32
C THR A 29 5.42 -31.57 10.20
N GLY A 30 4.65 -31.17 11.22
CA GLY A 30 4.06 -29.85 11.31
C GLY A 30 5.14 -28.80 11.21
N LEU A 31 5.14 -28.07 10.10
CA LEU A 31 5.82 -26.79 10.00
C LEU A 31 5.14 -25.85 10.99
N ALA A 32 5.87 -25.55 12.05
CA ALA A 32 5.55 -24.49 12.98
C ALA A 32 5.16 -23.23 12.20
N PRO A 33 4.21 -22.43 12.72
CA PRO A 33 3.93 -21.12 12.16
C PRO A 33 5.26 -20.39 12.05
N THR A 34 5.61 -19.92 10.86
CA THR A 34 6.69 -18.96 10.69
C THR A 34 6.34 -17.82 11.64
N THR A 35 7.09 -17.70 12.73
CA THR A 35 6.91 -16.65 13.71
C THR A 35 7.21 -15.36 12.98
N GLU A 36 6.18 -14.72 12.42
CA GLU A 36 6.24 -13.33 12.00
C GLU A 36 6.85 -12.59 13.19
N THR A 37 8.00 -11.95 12.97
CA THR A 37 8.65 -11.12 13.96
C THR A 37 7.56 -10.21 14.55
N PRO A 38 7.36 -10.13 15.88
CA PRO A 38 6.27 -9.35 16.48
C PRO A 38 6.20 -7.90 15.99
N GLN A 39 7.34 -7.38 15.53
CA GLN A 39 7.53 -6.03 15.00
C GLN A 39 7.05 -5.84 13.54
N ALA A 40 6.96 -6.90 12.72
CA ALA A 40 6.52 -6.82 11.33
C ALA A 40 4.99 -6.62 11.19
N ASN A 41 4.23 -6.86 12.27
CA ASN A 41 2.77 -6.74 12.30
C ASN A 41 2.29 -5.49 13.06
N GLU A 42 3.18 -4.78 13.78
CA GLU A 42 2.79 -3.53 14.42
C GLU A 42 2.45 -2.46 13.36
N ASN A 43 1.22 -1.93 13.44
CA ASN A 43 0.70 -0.89 12.55
C ASN A 43 0.38 -1.34 11.10
N LYS A 44 0.18 -2.64 10.87
CA LYS A 44 -0.14 -3.20 9.54
C LYS A 44 -1.32 -2.50 8.85
N LYS A 45 -2.39 -2.18 9.59
CA LYS A 45 -3.61 -1.57 9.04
C LYS A 45 -3.36 -0.12 8.69
N TYR A 46 -2.71 0.62 9.59
CA TYR A 46 -2.26 1.99 9.31
C TYR A 46 -1.37 2.02 8.06
N ASN A 47 -0.38 1.13 7.97
CA ASN A 47 0.56 1.09 6.84
C ASN A 47 -0.16 0.79 5.50
N ALA A 48 -1.17 -0.07 5.51
CA ALA A 48 -1.98 -0.32 4.32
C ALA A 48 -2.80 0.91 3.89
N ILE A 49 -3.44 1.59 4.84
CA ILE A 49 -4.22 2.81 4.57
C ILE A 49 -3.31 3.97 4.14
N ILE A 50 -2.17 4.18 4.80
CA ILE A 50 -1.25 5.26 4.46
C ILE A 50 -0.61 5.07 3.09
N ASN A 51 -0.45 3.83 2.63
CA ASN A 51 0.00 3.55 1.26
C ASN A 51 -0.93 4.19 0.21
N GLY A 52 -2.26 4.12 0.41
CA GLY A 52 -3.20 4.78 -0.50
C GLY A 52 -3.07 6.30 -0.50
N PHE A 53 -2.82 6.91 0.66
CA PHE A 53 -2.55 8.35 0.74
C PHE A 53 -1.21 8.74 0.13
N ASN A 54 -0.14 7.98 0.37
CA ASN A 54 1.17 8.15 -0.28
C ASN A 54 1.00 8.20 -1.80
N LYS A 55 0.23 7.26 -2.35
CA LYS A 55 -0.04 7.20 -3.79
C LYS A 55 -0.79 8.43 -4.31
N LYS A 56 -1.79 8.92 -3.56
CA LYS A 56 -2.50 10.16 -3.89
C LYS A 56 -1.59 11.38 -3.89
N ILE A 57 -0.74 11.51 -2.88
CA ILE A 57 0.22 12.60 -2.77
C ILE A 57 1.25 12.55 -3.90
N GLU A 58 1.72 11.36 -4.28
CA GLU A 58 2.58 11.16 -5.45
C GLU A 58 1.94 11.68 -6.75
N ILE A 59 0.67 11.33 -6.99
CA ILE A 59 -0.10 11.83 -8.15
C ILE A 59 -0.22 13.35 -8.11
N LEU A 60 -0.51 13.95 -6.96
CA LEU A 60 -0.58 15.41 -6.82
C LEU A 60 0.75 16.07 -7.16
N ARG A 61 1.87 15.53 -6.66
CA ARG A 61 3.22 16.01 -7.03
C ARG A 61 3.46 15.95 -8.53
N LYS A 62 3.08 14.84 -9.19
CA LYS A 62 3.20 14.70 -10.66
C LYS A 62 2.35 15.73 -11.41
N ARG A 63 1.12 15.96 -10.97
CA ARG A 63 0.22 16.93 -11.61
C ARG A 63 0.73 18.38 -11.48
N ILE A 64 1.24 18.74 -10.31
CA ILE A 64 1.91 20.05 -10.11
C ILE A 64 3.12 20.17 -11.03
N LYS A 65 4.01 19.16 -11.05
CA LYS A 65 5.22 19.17 -11.87
C LYS A 65 4.92 19.31 -13.36
N ASN A 66 3.89 18.62 -13.84
CA ASN A 66 3.53 18.59 -15.26
C ASN A 66 2.60 19.75 -15.67
N ASN A 67 2.28 20.68 -14.76
CA ASN A 67 1.29 21.74 -14.98
C ASN A 67 -0.06 21.21 -15.51
N SER A 68 -0.44 19.98 -15.13
CA SER A 68 -1.66 19.31 -15.58
C SER A 68 -2.84 19.50 -14.63
N LEU A 69 -2.67 20.36 -13.62
CA LEU A 69 -3.79 20.92 -12.87
C LEU A 69 -4.44 22.01 -13.74
N ASP A 70 -5.77 22.06 -13.78
CA ASP A 70 -6.49 23.16 -14.42
C ASP A 70 -5.85 24.48 -13.98
N LYS A 71 -5.59 25.38 -14.93
CA LYS A 71 -4.77 26.60 -14.78
C LYS A 71 -5.35 27.67 -13.84
N ILE A 72 -6.12 27.26 -12.83
CA ILE A 72 -6.64 28.09 -11.75
C ILE A 72 -5.57 28.11 -10.64
N PRO A 73 -4.90 29.25 -10.40
CA PRO A 73 -3.81 29.35 -9.42
C PRO A 73 -4.19 28.89 -8.01
N THR A 74 -5.45 29.12 -7.61
CA THR A 74 -6.02 28.70 -6.32
C THR A 74 -5.96 27.18 -6.16
N SER A 75 -6.18 26.42 -7.24
CA SER A 75 -6.09 24.95 -7.17
C SER A 75 -4.66 24.49 -6.94
N VAL A 76 -3.65 25.13 -7.56
CA VAL A 76 -2.25 24.70 -7.43
C VAL A 76 -1.74 24.93 -6.01
N GLN A 77 -2.08 26.07 -5.41
CA GLN A 77 -1.68 26.36 -4.03
C GLN A 77 -2.34 25.40 -3.03
N GLU A 78 -3.64 25.13 -3.16
CA GLU A 78 -4.34 24.15 -2.32
C GLU A 78 -3.72 22.75 -2.40
N HIS A 79 -3.25 22.33 -3.58
CA HIS A 79 -2.55 21.05 -3.72
C HIS A 79 -1.17 21.07 -3.04
N LYS A 80 -0.42 22.17 -3.11
CA LYS A 80 0.85 22.33 -2.40
C LYS A 80 0.65 22.29 -0.89
N ASP A 81 -0.32 23.06 -0.37
CA ASP A 81 -0.62 23.12 1.06
C ASP A 81 -0.99 21.74 1.60
N ARG A 82 -1.77 20.97 0.84
CA ARG A 82 -2.13 19.59 1.17
C ARG A 82 -0.94 18.64 1.23
N ILE A 83 -0.01 18.77 0.28
CA ILE A 83 1.23 17.98 0.29
C ILE A 83 2.07 18.32 1.52
N THR A 84 2.20 19.61 1.84
CA THR A 84 2.93 20.06 3.03
C THR A 84 2.29 19.57 4.32
N ALA A 85 0.97 19.70 4.47
CA ALA A 85 0.24 19.19 5.62
C ALA A 85 0.42 17.68 5.79
N TYR A 86 0.36 16.92 4.69
CA TYR A 86 0.62 15.49 4.69
C TYR A 86 2.04 15.16 5.16
N GLU A 87 3.06 15.81 4.61
CA GLU A 87 4.47 15.56 4.96
C GLU A 87 4.76 15.89 6.44
N GLN A 88 4.21 17.01 6.93
CA GLN A 88 4.32 17.40 8.34
C GLN A 88 3.64 16.38 9.26
N PHE A 89 2.47 15.88 8.86
CA PHE A 89 1.76 14.84 9.61
C PHE A 89 2.52 13.52 9.64
N ILE A 90 3.07 13.08 8.50
CA ILE A 90 3.90 11.87 8.44
C ILE A 90 5.15 12.01 9.33
N SER A 91 5.85 13.14 9.25
CA SER A 91 7.01 13.40 10.12
C SER A 91 6.64 13.39 11.60
N TRP A 92 5.46 13.93 11.95
CA TRP A 92 4.96 13.93 13.32
C TRP A 92 4.54 12.55 13.80
N ILE A 93 3.80 11.77 13.01
CA ILE A 93 3.29 10.47 13.44
C ILE A 93 4.41 9.43 13.61
N GLU A 94 5.48 9.49 12.80
CA GLU A 94 6.66 8.62 12.98
C GLU A 94 7.41 8.91 14.29
N LYS A 95 7.33 10.15 14.81
CA LYS A 95 7.89 10.52 16.11
C LYS A 95 6.96 10.19 17.29
N ASN A 96 5.73 9.75 17.02
CA ASN A 96 4.69 9.46 18.02
C ASN A 96 4.15 8.02 17.84
N PRO A 97 4.94 6.98 18.19
CA PRO A 97 4.56 5.58 17.95
C PRO A 97 3.26 5.16 18.63
N ASP A 98 2.95 5.70 19.82
CA ASP A 98 1.67 5.41 20.50
C ASP A 98 0.47 5.94 19.71
N LYS A 99 0.61 7.13 19.12
CA LYS A 99 -0.40 7.71 18.23
C LYS A 99 -0.54 6.90 16.94
N LYS A 100 0.56 6.39 16.39
CA LYS A 100 0.54 5.48 15.24
C LYS A 100 -0.26 4.19 15.56
N LYS A 101 -0.10 3.63 16.77
CA LYS A 101 -0.90 2.50 17.26
C LYS A 101 -2.39 2.84 17.41
N GLU A 102 -2.72 4.05 17.86
CA GLU A 102 -4.11 4.53 17.87
C GLU A 102 -4.72 4.59 16.47
N LEU A 103 -3.96 5.08 15.47
CA LEU A 103 -4.43 5.12 14.08
C LEU A 103 -4.58 3.72 13.50
N ASP A 104 -3.68 2.78 13.82
CA ASP A 104 -3.82 1.39 13.37
C ASP A 104 -5.14 0.78 13.83
N LYS A 105 -5.50 0.98 15.10
CA LYS A 105 -6.79 0.57 15.66
C LYS A 105 -7.94 1.23 14.91
N ALA A 106 -7.89 2.55 14.71
CA ALA A 106 -8.92 3.31 14.00
C ALA A 106 -9.09 2.87 12.53
N CYS A 107 -8.02 2.42 11.87
CA CYS A 107 -8.05 1.94 10.49
C CYS A 107 -8.70 0.56 10.32
N THR A 108 -9.10 -0.12 11.40
CA THR A 108 -9.53 -1.52 11.35
C THR A 108 -10.70 -1.78 10.40
N GLU A 109 -11.76 -0.98 10.45
CA GLU A 109 -12.95 -1.22 9.61
C GLU A 109 -12.61 -1.01 8.13
N ALA A 110 -11.93 0.09 7.79
CA ALA A 110 -11.51 0.37 6.42
C ALA A 110 -10.58 -0.71 5.87
N TYR A 111 -9.62 -1.14 6.67
CA TYR A 111 -8.68 -2.21 6.33
C TYR A 111 -9.43 -3.51 6.01
N ASN A 112 -10.33 -3.94 6.90
CA ASN A 112 -11.08 -5.18 6.74
C ASN A 112 -11.96 -5.15 5.48
N LEU A 113 -12.62 -4.02 5.22
CA LEU A 113 -13.41 -3.84 4.00
C LEU A 113 -12.53 -3.96 2.77
N LEU A 114 -11.44 -3.20 2.67
CA LEU A 114 -10.54 -3.24 1.51
C LEU A 114 -9.91 -4.63 1.32
N GLU A 115 -9.54 -5.32 2.41
CA GLU A 115 -8.99 -6.66 2.37
C GLU A 115 -10.02 -7.70 1.87
N LYS A 116 -11.29 -7.58 2.28
CA LYS A 116 -12.39 -8.41 1.73
C LYS A 116 -12.51 -8.20 0.23
N ARG A 117 -12.51 -6.94 -0.24
CA ARG A 117 -12.59 -6.64 -1.68
C ARG A 117 -11.42 -7.21 -2.46
N ARG A 118 -10.20 -7.03 -1.94
CA ARG A 118 -8.98 -7.57 -2.53
C ARG A 118 -9.09 -9.07 -2.70
N LYS A 119 -9.46 -9.80 -1.64
CA LYS A 119 -9.62 -11.28 -1.69
C LYS A 119 -10.61 -11.72 -2.76
N ASN A 120 -11.70 -10.98 -2.95
CA ASN A 120 -12.73 -11.33 -3.93
C ASN A 120 -12.34 -11.00 -5.38
N ASN A 121 -11.51 -9.98 -5.60
CA ASN A 121 -11.29 -9.40 -6.94
C ASN A 121 -9.85 -9.51 -7.46
N ALA A 122 -8.88 -9.66 -6.58
CA ALA A 122 -7.46 -9.77 -6.89
C ALA A 122 -6.72 -10.53 -5.76
N PRO A 123 -7.09 -11.80 -5.49
CA PRO A 123 -6.53 -12.59 -4.39
C PRO A 123 -5.01 -12.75 -4.50
N GLU A 124 -4.46 -12.71 -5.72
CA GLU A 124 -3.04 -12.79 -6.04
C GLU A 124 -2.23 -11.55 -5.66
N LYS A 125 -2.89 -10.41 -5.43
CA LYS A 125 -2.22 -9.14 -5.09
C LYS A 125 -2.15 -8.92 -3.58
N THR A 126 -1.13 -8.22 -3.14
CA THR A 126 -1.13 -7.60 -1.81
C THR A 126 -2.17 -6.49 -1.72
N LEU A 127 -2.60 -6.13 -0.51
CA LEU A 127 -3.55 -5.02 -0.32
C LEU A 127 -2.97 -3.69 -0.80
N ALA A 128 -1.67 -3.48 -0.61
CA ALA A 128 -0.99 -2.27 -1.07
C ALA A 128 -1.02 -2.16 -2.60
N GLU A 129 -0.73 -3.24 -3.33
CA GLU A 129 -0.82 -3.28 -4.80
C GLU A 129 -2.25 -3.07 -5.27
N TYR A 130 -3.22 -3.75 -4.66
CA TYR A 130 -4.63 -3.61 -5.03
C TYR A 130 -5.14 -2.16 -4.87
N ILE A 131 -4.75 -1.49 -3.78
CA ILE A 131 -5.05 -0.07 -3.56
C ILE A 131 -4.35 0.82 -4.59
N SER A 132 -3.05 0.60 -4.81
CA SER A 132 -2.25 1.38 -5.77
C SER A 132 -2.80 1.26 -7.19
N ASP A 133 -3.13 0.05 -7.62
CA ASP A 133 -3.70 -0.21 -8.95
C ASP A 133 -5.07 0.44 -9.11
N ALA A 134 -5.88 0.44 -8.05
CA ALA A 134 -7.15 1.18 -8.08
C ALA A 134 -6.91 2.68 -8.27
N ILE A 135 -5.94 3.26 -7.55
CA ILE A 135 -5.65 4.69 -7.69
C ILE A 135 -5.06 5.01 -9.08
N ASP A 136 -4.11 4.21 -9.58
CA ASP A 136 -3.51 4.39 -10.91
C ASP A 136 -4.52 4.22 -12.05
N CYS A 137 -5.46 3.28 -11.89
CA CYS A 137 -6.55 3.09 -12.85
C CYS A 137 -7.35 4.38 -13.10
N LYS A 138 -7.51 5.25 -12.10
CA LYS A 138 -8.21 6.54 -12.32
C LYS A 138 -7.41 7.52 -13.18
N GLU A 139 -6.09 7.49 -13.07
CA GLU A 139 -5.20 8.38 -13.84
C GLU A 139 -4.98 7.87 -15.27
N ASN A 140 -5.25 6.60 -15.54
CA ASN A 140 -5.06 5.99 -16.85
C ASN A 140 -6.37 5.91 -17.64
N PRO A 141 -6.53 6.67 -18.75
CA PRO A 141 -7.72 6.61 -19.61
C PRO A 141 -8.02 5.21 -20.19
N SER A 142 -6.99 4.36 -20.29
CA SER A 142 -7.12 2.99 -20.80
C SER A 142 -7.64 2.00 -19.75
N CYS A 143 -7.78 2.40 -18.48
CA CYS A 143 -8.35 1.52 -17.46
C CYS A 143 -9.88 1.42 -17.63
N LYS A 144 -10.33 0.42 -18.39
CA LYS A 144 -11.75 0.21 -18.69
C LYS A 144 -12.50 -0.57 -17.60
N ASP A 145 -11.79 -1.39 -16.83
CA ASP A 145 -12.41 -2.22 -15.80
C ASP A 145 -12.22 -1.60 -14.40
N THR A 146 -13.17 -0.75 -14.02
CA THR A 146 -13.29 -0.24 -12.66
C THR A 146 -14.14 -1.13 -11.76
N LYS A 147 -14.79 -2.18 -12.32
CA LYS A 147 -15.70 -3.05 -11.57
C LYS A 147 -14.98 -3.87 -10.52
N LYS A 148 -13.70 -4.21 -10.75
CA LYS A 148 -12.81 -4.83 -9.75
C LYS A 148 -12.47 -3.93 -8.55
N TYR A 149 -12.75 -2.62 -8.61
CA TYR A 149 -12.46 -1.64 -7.55
C TYR A 149 -13.73 -0.97 -6.99
N GLY A 150 -14.91 -1.47 -7.35
CA GLY A 150 -16.19 -1.03 -6.82
C GLY A 150 -17.38 -1.37 -7.72
N THR A 151 -18.59 -1.27 -7.17
CA THR A 151 -19.84 -1.67 -7.83
C THR A 151 -20.21 -0.80 -9.03
N LYS A 152 -20.10 0.52 -8.87
CA LYS A 152 -20.55 1.53 -9.85
C LYS A 152 -19.42 2.36 -10.45
N SER A 153 -18.33 2.49 -9.70
CA SER A 153 -17.14 3.26 -10.06
C SER A 153 -15.97 2.79 -9.21
N ASN A 154 -14.80 3.36 -9.45
CA ASN A 154 -13.62 3.11 -8.64
C ASN A 154 -13.76 3.75 -7.22
N GLN A 155 -14.40 3.01 -6.32
CA GLN A 155 -14.72 3.44 -4.96
C GLN A 155 -13.48 3.58 -4.09
N ILE A 156 -12.45 2.78 -4.32
CA ILE A 156 -11.16 2.87 -3.63
C ILE A 156 -10.49 4.20 -3.95
N ASN A 157 -10.44 4.59 -5.23
CA ASN A 157 -9.93 5.91 -5.63
C ASN A 157 -10.72 7.06 -4.97
N ARG A 158 -12.06 6.91 -4.88
CA ARG A 158 -12.94 7.90 -4.24
C ARG A 158 -12.68 7.99 -2.73
N LEU A 159 -12.50 6.86 -2.05
CA LEU A 159 -12.14 6.80 -0.63
C LEU A 159 -10.92 7.66 -0.34
N PHE A 160 -9.80 7.41 -1.02
CA PHE A 160 -8.57 8.16 -0.77
C PHE A 160 -8.63 9.60 -1.27
N GLY A 161 -9.35 9.87 -2.36
CA GLY A 161 -9.52 11.23 -2.89
C GLY A 161 -10.28 12.15 -1.94
N LEU A 162 -11.46 11.73 -1.47
CA LEU A 162 -12.30 12.51 -0.56
C LEU A 162 -11.61 12.71 0.78
N ASN A 163 -11.06 11.64 1.35
CA ASN A 163 -10.35 11.72 2.62
C ASN A 163 -9.08 12.57 2.52
N SER A 164 -8.35 12.52 1.40
CA SER A 164 -7.16 13.36 1.22
C SER A 164 -7.49 14.85 1.30
N VAL A 165 -8.60 15.27 0.67
CA VAL A 165 -9.07 16.67 0.76
C VAL A 165 -9.50 17.00 2.18
N SER A 166 -10.34 16.17 2.80
CA SER A 166 -10.93 16.48 4.11
C SER A 166 -9.93 16.45 5.27
N ILE A 167 -9.02 15.47 5.26
CA ILE A 167 -8.07 15.23 6.35
C ILE A 167 -6.91 16.24 6.27
N PHE A 168 -6.34 16.45 5.09
CA PHE A 168 -5.13 17.27 4.90
C PHE A 168 -5.43 18.71 4.46
N SER A 169 -6.63 19.22 4.77
CA SER A 169 -6.95 20.65 4.63
C SER A 169 -6.52 21.49 5.84
N SER A 170 -6.10 20.86 6.93
CA SER A 170 -5.58 21.52 8.12
C SER A 170 -4.05 21.50 8.11
N ASN A 171 -3.42 22.53 8.70
CA ASN A 171 -1.99 22.58 8.96
C ASN A 171 -1.61 22.14 10.39
N ASN A 172 -2.58 21.63 11.16
CA ASN A 172 -2.38 21.18 12.54
C ASN A 172 -2.39 19.65 12.63
N ASN A 173 -1.26 19.06 13.02
CA ASN A 173 -1.11 17.61 13.13
C ASN A 173 -2.11 16.94 14.08
N LYS A 174 -2.54 17.61 15.16
CA LYS A 174 -3.55 17.06 16.07
C LYS A 174 -4.93 17.01 15.41
N GLU A 175 -5.29 18.05 14.66
CA GLU A 175 -6.56 18.06 13.93
C GLU A 175 -6.54 17.02 12.79
N ILE A 176 -5.43 16.91 12.05
CA ILE A 176 -5.24 15.87 11.04
C ILE A 176 -5.37 14.49 11.68
N PHE A 177 -4.76 14.26 12.84
CA PHE A 177 -4.86 13.01 13.60
C PHE A 177 -6.32 12.67 13.95
N ASP A 178 -7.07 13.63 14.47
CA ASP A 178 -8.48 13.42 14.84
C ASP A 178 -9.36 13.12 13.62
N LYS A 179 -9.15 13.84 12.51
CA LYS A 179 -9.83 13.55 11.23
C LYS A 179 -9.44 12.18 10.67
N PHE A 180 -8.16 11.80 10.78
CA PHE A 180 -7.68 10.49 10.31
C PHE A 180 -8.30 9.34 11.12
N LYS A 181 -8.54 9.51 12.42
CA LYS A 181 -9.29 8.48 13.18
C LYS A 181 -10.71 8.27 12.66
N GLN A 182 -11.27 9.26 11.96
CA GLN A 182 -12.63 9.27 11.46
C GLN A 182 -12.68 9.19 9.93
N ILE A 183 -11.78 8.42 9.29
CA ILE A 183 -11.78 8.34 7.83
C ILE A 183 -13.19 7.97 7.34
N ASN A 184 -13.67 8.70 6.34
CA ASN A 184 -14.97 8.46 5.76
C ASN A 184 -14.91 7.21 4.88
N ILE A 185 -15.36 6.08 5.43
CA ILE A 185 -15.42 4.79 4.74
C ILE A 185 -16.71 4.57 3.93
N SER A 186 -17.66 5.52 3.94
CA SER A 186 -18.92 5.38 3.18
C SER A 186 -18.73 5.03 1.69
N PRO A 187 -17.66 5.48 0.99
CA PRO A 187 -17.47 5.07 -0.40
C PRO A 187 -17.29 3.57 -0.60
N ILE A 188 -16.82 2.85 0.44
CA ILE A 188 -16.52 1.42 0.39
C ILE A 188 -17.41 0.58 1.33
N LYS A 189 -18.48 1.18 1.86
CA LYS A 189 -19.46 0.52 2.72
C LYS A 189 -20.69 0.11 1.91
N ASP A 190 -20.47 -0.75 0.92
CA ASP A 190 -21.51 -1.42 0.15
C ASP A 190 -21.27 -2.94 0.12
N ASP A 191 -22.26 -3.69 -0.36
CA ASP A 191 -22.21 -5.16 -0.50
C ASP A 191 -21.40 -5.58 -1.73
N PHE A 192 -20.15 -5.11 -1.80
CA PHE A 192 -19.15 -5.50 -2.80
C PHE A 192 -18.36 -6.75 -2.37
#